data_AF-A0A9C9UBH0-F1
#
_entry.id   AF-A0A9C9UBH0-F1
#
_cell.length_a   1.000
_cell.length_b   1.000
_cell.length_c   1.000
_cell.angle_alpha   90.00
_cell.angle_beta   90.00
_cell.angle_gamma   90.00
#
_symmetry.space_group_name_H-M   'P 1'
#
loop_
_entity.id
_entity.type
_entity.pdbx_description
1 polymer ?
#
loop_
_entity_poly.entity_id
_entity_poly.type
_entity_poly.pdbx_seq_one_letter_code
_entity_poly.pdbx_strand_id
1 'polypeptide(L)'
;MNKLIGDIKWGTRQRLQYIEVMAYYTGAVTRSDVARAFGISNAAATKDLKLYGQLSGDNLNYRHNVFGFVPSEDFQPLFADLSPARVLPMLAANLAAASGPYGNEPIFGISVDSLPLPQRLP
;
A
#
# COMPACT_ATOMS: atom_id res chain seq x y z
N MET A 1 16.22 14.00 9.95
CA MET A 1 15.20 13.20 9.24
C MET A 1 13.85 13.15 9.97
N ASN A 2 13.79 12.94 11.29
CA ASN A 2 12.53 12.70 12.01
C ASN A 2 11.49 13.84 12.00
N LYS A 3 11.89 15.10 11.84
CA LYS A 3 10.95 16.24 11.87
C LYS A 3 10.03 16.29 10.63
N LEU A 4 10.52 15.86 9.47
CA LEU A 4 9.76 15.85 8.20
C LEU A 4 8.67 14.78 8.14
N ILE A 5 8.86 13.64 8.82
CA ILE A 5 7.89 12.53 8.86
C ILE A 5 6.66 12.89 9.72
N GLY A 6 6.87 13.69 10.78
CA GLY A 6 5.82 14.15 11.68
C GLY A 6 4.88 15.19 11.05
N ASP A 7 5.40 16.01 10.12
CA ASP A 7 4.65 17.11 9.49
C ASP A 7 3.80 16.66 8.28
N ILE A 8 3.80 15.36 7.95
CA ILE A 8 3.03 14.82 6.83
C ILE A 8 1.54 14.79 7.19
N LYS A 9 0.72 15.44 6.36
CA LYS A 9 -0.75 15.40 6.47
C LYS A 9 -1.24 13.96 6.56
N TRP A 10 -2.18 13.71 7.47
CA TRP A 10 -2.70 12.37 7.78
C TRP A 10 -3.09 11.55 6.54
N GLY A 11 -3.84 12.12 5.60
CA GLY A 11 -4.23 11.41 4.37
C GLY A 11 -3.04 11.00 3.48
N THR A 12 -2.00 11.82 3.40
CA THR A 12 -0.75 11.45 2.70
C THR A 12 -0.02 10.36 3.46
N ARG A 13 0.06 10.46 4.78
CA ARG A 13 0.68 9.42 5.63
C ARG A 13 0.05 8.05 5.38
N GLN A 14 -1.28 7.97 5.27
CA GLN A 14 -1.96 6.71 4.97
C GLN A 14 -1.62 6.14 3.58
N ARG A 15 -1.45 6.99 2.57
CA ARG A 15 -1.03 6.54 1.24
C ARG A 15 0.41 6.00 1.25
N LEU A 16 1.29 6.64 2.01
CA LEU A 16 2.66 6.15 2.21
C LEU A 16 2.68 4.80 2.98
N GLN A 17 1.80 4.63 3.97
CA GLN A 17 1.61 3.33 4.65
C GLN A 17 1.15 2.24 3.69
N TYR A 18 0.17 2.53 2.85
CA TYR A 18 -0.32 1.57 1.85
C TYR A 18 0.79 1.17 0.86
N ILE A 19 1.61 2.12 0.40
CA ILE A 19 2.76 1.85 -0.47
C ILE A 19 3.70 0.81 0.19
N GLU A 20 4.02 0.97 1.47
CA GLU A 20 4.88 0.02 2.21
C GLU A 20 4.23 -1.34 2.38
N VAL A 21 2.95 -1.39 2.77
CA VAL A 21 2.21 -2.63 2.95
C VAL A 21 2.18 -3.43 1.65
N MET A 22 1.81 -2.78 0.54
CA MET A 22 1.71 -3.47 -0.75
C MET A 22 3.08 -3.92 -1.25
N ALA A 23 4.10 -3.06 -1.20
CA ALA A 23 5.45 -3.46 -1.59
C ALA A 23 5.94 -4.68 -0.80
N TYR A 24 5.70 -4.72 0.52
CA TYR A 24 6.15 -5.81 1.38
C TYR A 24 5.33 -7.10 1.20
N TYR A 25 4.00 -7.02 1.24
CA TYR A 25 3.13 -8.21 1.24
C TYR A 25 2.83 -8.75 -0.16
N THR A 26 2.81 -7.90 -1.19
CA THR A 26 2.52 -8.32 -2.58
C THR A 26 3.73 -8.26 -3.50
N GLY A 27 4.89 -7.82 -2.99
CA GLY A 27 6.15 -7.77 -3.73
C GLY A 27 6.25 -6.65 -4.76
N ALA A 28 5.19 -5.88 -4.96
CA ALA A 28 5.17 -4.71 -5.84
C ALA A 28 4.00 -3.79 -5.50
N VAL A 29 4.17 -2.50 -5.79
CA VAL A 29 3.10 -1.51 -5.78
C VAL A 29 3.16 -0.66 -7.03
N THR A 30 2.01 -0.48 -7.69
CA THR A 30 1.90 0.38 -8.87
C THR A 30 1.20 1.70 -8.54
N ARG A 31 1.40 2.68 -9.42
CA ARG A 31 0.63 3.93 -9.39
C ARG A 31 -0.88 3.69 -9.43
N SER A 32 -1.33 2.72 -10.23
CA SER A 32 -2.74 2.40 -10.39
C SER A 32 -3.33 1.81 -9.10
N ASP A 33 -2.54 1.08 -8.32
CA ASP A 33 -3.00 0.52 -7.04
C ASP A 33 -3.24 1.63 -6.03
N VAL A 34 -2.31 2.56 -5.90
CA VAL A 34 -2.46 3.73 -5.02
C VAL A 34 -3.62 4.61 -5.48
N ALA A 35 -3.74 4.86 -6.77
CA ALA A 35 -4.82 5.67 -7.34
C ALA A 35 -6.20 5.07 -7.05
N ARG A 36 -6.35 3.75 -7.30
CA ARG A 36 -7.59 3.02 -7.04
C ARG A 36 -7.94 2.97 -5.56
N ALA A 37 -6.99 2.59 -4.71
CA ALA A 37 -7.22 2.40 -3.27
C ALA A 37 -7.64 3.69 -2.55
N PHE A 38 -7.27 4.86 -3.06
CA PHE A 38 -7.59 6.15 -2.45
C PHE A 38 -8.49 7.04 -3.31
N GLY A 39 -9.03 6.54 -4.43
CA GLY A 39 -9.89 7.34 -5.31
C GLY A 39 -9.23 8.63 -5.82
N ILE A 40 -7.92 8.62 -6.04
CA ILE A 40 -7.14 9.79 -6.50
C ILE A 40 -6.69 9.63 -7.95
N SER A 41 -6.27 10.73 -8.58
CA SER A 41 -5.72 10.67 -9.93
C SER A 41 -4.35 9.97 -9.98
N ASN A 42 -4.01 9.39 -11.13
CA ASN A 42 -2.67 8.85 -11.39
C ASN A 42 -1.55 9.86 -11.12
N ALA A 43 -1.77 11.14 -11.45
CA ALA A 43 -0.81 12.20 -11.18
C ALA A 43 -0.59 12.41 -9.68
N ALA A 44 -1.64 12.33 -8.85
CA ALA A 44 -1.52 12.40 -7.40
C ALA A 44 -0.78 11.17 -6.84
N ALA A 45 -1.14 9.96 -7.25
CA ALA A 45 -0.45 8.73 -6.86
C ALA A 45 1.05 8.74 -7.24
N THR A 46 1.40 9.32 -8.39
CA THR A 46 2.80 9.50 -8.81
C THR A 46 3.55 10.44 -7.88
N LYS A 47 2.90 11.52 -7.42
CA LYS A 47 3.48 12.43 -6.43
C LYS A 47 3.71 11.73 -5.10
N ASP A 48 2.80 10.86 -4.66
CA ASP A 48 2.97 10.10 -3.43
C ASP A 48 4.12 9.08 -3.52
N LEU A 49 4.24 8.33 -4.62
CA LEU A 49 5.36 7.40 -4.86
C LEU A 49 6.71 8.13 -4.91
N LYS A 50 6.75 9.30 -5.55
CA LYS A 50 7.95 10.14 -5.58
C LYS A 50 8.29 10.67 -4.19
N LEU A 51 7.29 11.14 -3.43
CA LEU A 51 7.47 11.61 -2.05
C LEU A 51 8.00 10.47 -1.17
N TYR A 52 7.45 9.27 -1.31
CA TYR A 52 7.93 8.09 -0.61
C TYR A 52 9.42 7.84 -0.88
N GLY A 53 9.83 7.81 -2.16
CA GLY A 53 11.24 7.62 -2.53
C GLY A 53 12.17 8.72 -1.97
N GLN A 54 11.71 9.97 -1.95
CA GLN A 54 12.47 11.07 -1.34
C GLN A 54 12.68 10.91 0.17
N LEU A 55 11.71 10.29 0.87
CA LEU A 55 11.75 10.11 2.32
C LEU A 55 12.47 8.84 2.74
N SER A 56 12.34 7.77 1.95
CA SER A 56 12.89 6.45 2.22
C SER A 56 14.26 6.18 1.61
N GLY A 57 14.70 7.00 0.66
CA GLY A 57 15.93 6.75 -0.08
C GLY A 57 15.74 5.59 -1.04
N ASP A 58 16.34 4.44 -0.74
CA ASP A 58 16.41 3.28 -1.64
C ASP A 58 15.53 2.11 -1.18
N ASN A 59 14.33 2.38 -0.66
CA ASN A 59 13.39 1.31 -0.30
C ASN A 59 12.71 0.68 -1.51
N LEU A 60 12.50 1.44 -2.59
CA LEU A 60 11.69 0.99 -3.72
C LEU A 60 12.41 1.19 -5.05
N ASN A 61 12.50 0.11 -5.80
CA ASN A 61 13.11 0.08 -7.11
C ASN A 61 12.03 -0.03 -8.20
N TYR A 62 12.06 0.88 -9.17
CA TYR A 62 11.16 0.77 -10.32
C TYR A 62 11.59 -0.39 -11.22
N ARG A 63 10.64 -1.25 -11.58
CA ARG A 63 10.85 -2.39 -12.47
C ARG A 63 9.88 -2.31 -13.64
N HIS A 64 10.43 -2.25 -14.86
CA HIS A 64 9.67 -2.09 -16.09
C HIS A 64 8.77 -3.30 -16.41
N ASN A 65 9.15 -4.51 -16.01
CA ASN A 65 8.40 -5.74 -16.29
C ASN A 65 7.04 -5.81 -15.58
N VAL A 66 6.92 -5.22 -14.39
CA VAL A 66 5.69 -5.15 -13.61
C VAL A 66 5.06 -3.75 -13.63
N PHE A 67 5.67 -2.81 -14.38
CA PHE A 67 5.26 -1.39 -14.45
C PHE A 67 5.03 -0.78 -13.06
N GLY A 68 5.88 -1.14 -12.11
CA GLY A 68 5.66 -0.90 -10.68
C GLY A 68 6.96 -0.79 -9.89
N PHE A 69 6.80 -0.54 -8.60
CA PHE A 69 7.89 -0.41 -7.64
C PHE A 69 7.97 -1.66 -6.78
N VAL A 70 9.13 -2.29 -6.73
CA VAL A 70 9.40 -3.47 -5.91
C VAL A 70 10.25 -3.08 -4.69
N PRO A 71 10.11 -3.75 -3.54
CA PRO A 71 10.99 -3.53 -2.40
C PRO A 71 12.44 -3.82 -2.78
N SER A 72 13.37 -3.01 -2.27
CA SER A 72 14.80 -3.32 -2.30
C SER A 72 15.15 -4.43 -1.30
N GLU A 73 16.38 -4.93 -1.38
CA GLU A 73 16.88 -5.95 -0.43
C GLU A 73 16.94 -5.40 1.00
N ASP A 74 17.25 -4.11 1.15
CA ASP A 74 17.37 -3.42 2.43
C ASP A 74 16.10 -2.64 2.81
N PHE A 75 14.93 -3.03 2.30
CA PHE A 75 13.66 -2.34 2.56
C PHE A 75 13.39 -2.17 4.07
N GLN A 76 13.16 -0.94 4.52
CA GLN A 76 12.82 -0.62 5.92
C GLN A 76 11.58 0.29 6.00
N PRO A 77 10.44 -0.16 6.56
CA PRO A 77 9.23 0.67 6.62
C PRO A 77 9.44 1.89 7.53
N LEU A 78 9.02 3.05 7.06
CA LEU A 78 9.03 4.33 7.75
C LEU A 78 7.66 4.74 8.31
N PHE A 79 6.57 4.25 7.70
CA PHE A 79 5.22 4.73 8.01
C PHE A 79 4.29 3.67 8.58
N ALA A 80 4.42 2.42 8.13
CA ALA A 80 3.56 1.30 8.45
C ALA A 80 4.20 0.39 9.51
N ASP A 81 3.36 -0.10 10.41
CA ASP A 81 3.66 -1.30 11.19
C ASP A 81 3.33 -2.52 10.32
N LEU A 82 4.36 -3.19 9.83
CA LEU A 82 4.23 -4.35 8.95
C LEU A 82 4.01 -5.67 9.70
N SER A 83 3.81 -5.64 11.02
CA SER A 83 3.51 -6.84 11.78
C SER A 83 2.27 -7.56 11.23
N PRO A 84 2.29 -8.89 11.08
CA PRO A 84 1.15 -9.64 10.55
C PRO A 84 -0.14 -9.40 11.32
N ALA A 85 -0.05 -9.21 12.63
CA ALA A 85 -1.19 -8.89 13.49
C ALA A 85 -1.89 -7.57 13.12
N ARG A 86 -1.17 -6.63 12.52
CA ARG A 86 -1.73 -5.35 12.07
C ARG A 86 -2.22 -5.41 10.63
N VAL A 87 -1.45 -6.03 9.73
CA VAL A 87 -1.69 -5.96 8.28
C VAL A 87 -2.68 -7.02 7.80
N LEU A 88 -2.59 -8.27 8.28
CA LEU A 88 -3.43 -9.35 7.77
C LEU A 88 -4.93 -9.11 7.99
N PRO A 89 -5.41 -8.60 9.14
CA PRO A 89 -6.83 -8.28 9.31
C PRO A 89 -7.32 -7.20 8.33
N MET A 90 -6.47 -6.21 8.02
CA MET A 90 -6.78 -5.15 7.07
C MET A 90 -6.90 -5.70 5.64
N LEU A 91 -5.97 -6.57 5.23
CA LEU A 91 -6.02 -7.24 3.93
C LEU A 91 -7.21 -8.18 3.81
N ALA A 92 -7.51 -8.96 4.86
CA ALA A 92 -8.66 -9.85 4.90
C ALA A 92 -9.99 -9.08 4.77
N ALA A 93 -10.09 -7.90 5.39
CA ALA A 93 -11.23 -7.00 5.24
C ALA A 93 -11.24 -6.21 3.91
N ASN A 94 -10.26 -6.42 3.03
CA ASN A 94 -10.13 -5.74 1.74
C ASN A 94 -10.04 -4.20 1.87
N LEU A 95 -9.32 -3.71 2.90
CA LEU A 95 -9.18 -2.28 3.22
C LEU A 95 -7.84 -1.69 2.76
N ALA A 96 -7.85 -0.45 2.29
CA ALA A 96 -6.64 0.29 1.88
C ALA A 96 -5.79 0.76 3.06
N ALA A 97 -6.42 0.97 4.20
CA ALA A 97 -5.76 1.33 5.45
C ALA A 97 -6.64 0.87 6.61
N ALA A 98 -6.03 0.49 7.72
CA ALA A 98 -6.76 0.06 8.92
C ALA A 98 -7.72 1.14 9.49
N SER A 99 -7.62 2.40 9.04
CA SER A 99 -8.50 3.51 9.42
C SER A 99 -8.62 4.54 8.28
N GLY A 100 -8.83 4.08 7.04
CA GLY A 100 -8.82 4.92 5.84
C GLY A 100 -9.88 6.03 5.81
N PRO A 101 -9.69 7.12 5.03
CA PRO A 101 -10.66 8.22 4.92
C PRO A 101 -11.95 7.81 4.21
N TYR A 102 -11.94 6.66 3.52
CA TYR A 102 -12.98 6.17 2.63
C TYR A 102 -13.86 5.07 3.26
N GLY A 103 -13.79 4.90 4.59
CA GLY A 103 -14.67 3.97 5.32
C GLY A 103 -14.37 2.49 5.06
N ASN A 104 -15.40 1.65 5.12
CA ASN A 104 -15.33 0.20 4.94
C ASN A 104 -15.52 -0.24 3.47
N GLU A 105 -15.28 0.65 2.50
CA GLU A 105 -15.49 0.33 1.08
C GLU A 105 -14.36 -0.58 0.56
N PRO A 106 -14.67 -1.79 0.03
CA PRO A 106 -13.64 -2.76 -0.37
C PRO A 106 -12.85 -2.29 -1.60
N ILE A 107 -11.52 -2.42 -1.58
CA ILE A 107 -10.66 -2.03 -2.72
C ILE A 107 -10.94 -2.90 -3.95
N PHE A 108 -11.13 -4.20 -3.75
CA PHE A 108 -11.31 -5.19 -4.84
C PHE A 108 -12.78 -5.59 -5.08
N GLY A 109 -13.74 -4.81 -4.57
CA GLY A 109 -15.17 -4.93 -4.88
C GLY A 109 -15.95 -6.04 -4.18
N ILE A 110 -15.34 -7.21 -3.89
CA ILE A 110 -15.99 -8.31 -3.14
C ILE A 110 -15.21 -8.63 -1.86
N SER A 111 -15.94 -8.93 -0.77
CA SER A 111 -15.32 -9.46 0.45
C SER A 111 -14.85 -10.90 0.19
N VAL A 112 -13.77 -11.32 0.85
CA VAL A 112 -13.33 -12.72 0.81
C VAL A 112 -14.38 -13.66 1.41
N ASP A 113 -15.24 -13.16 2.31
CA ASP A 113 -16.30 -13.94 2.95
C ASP A 113 -17.38 -14.40 1.96
N SER A 114 -17.52 -13.70 0.83
CA SER A 114 -18.49 -14.07 -0.23
C SER A 114 -17.88 -14.95 -1.33
N LEU A 115 -16.59 -15.27 -1.24
CA LEU A 115 -15.96 -16.23 -2.16
C LEU A 115 -16.26 -17.66 -1.71
N PRO A 116 -16.59 -18.59 -2.62
CA PRO A 116 -16.70 -20.00 -2.27
C PRO A 116 -15.36 -20.52 -1.75
N LEU A 117 -15.38 -21.36 -0.71
CA LEU A 117 -14.17 -22.00 -0.21
C LEU A 117 -13.47 -22.75 -1.36
N PRO A 118 -12.14 -22.63 -1.50
CA PRO A 118 -11.41 -23.31 -2.56
C PRO A 118 -11.66 -24.82 -2.45
N GLN A 119 -12.32 -25.39 -3.46
CA GLN A 119 -12.41 -26.83 -3.59
C GLN A 119 -11.10 -27.36 -4.14
N ARG A 120 -10.59 -28.41 -3.51
CA ARG A 120 -9.46 -29.16 -4.07
C ARG A 120 -9.95 -29.79 -5.38
N LEU A 121 -9.33 -29.40 -6.50
CA LEU A 121 -9.58 -30.06 -7.77
C LEU A 121 -9.18 -31.55 -7.65
N PRO A 122 -9.96 -32.47 -8.25
CA PRO A 122 -9.71 -33.91 -8.19
C PRO A 122 -8.36 -34.30 -8.80
#